data_AF-W4EVP7-F1
#
_entry.id   AF-W4EVP7-F1
#
_cell.length_a   1.000
_cell.length_b   1.000
_cell.length_c   1.000
_cell.angle_alpha   90.00
_cell.angle_beta   90.00
_cell.angle_gamma   90.00
#
_symmetry.space_group_name_H-M   'P 1'
#
loop_
_entity.id
_entity.type
_entity.pdbx_description
1 polymer ?
#
loop_
_entity_poly.entity_id
_entity_poly.type
_entity_poly.pdbx_seq_one_letter_code
_entity_poly.pdbx_strand_id
1 'polypeptide(L)'
;MLAANLTVADGTTVLATAFLDDSENAATAFPVVTNGYYNFYINGVLQVGDSYTVSTTELTFNGVTGTITAGTPLVVKAVELVTQT
;
A
#
# COMPACT_ATOMS: atom_id res chain seq x y z
N MET A 1 5.11 9.35 -2.52
CA MET A 1 4.42 9.61 -3.81
C MET A 1 5.18 8.90 -4.91
N LEU A 2 4.53 8.48 -6.00
CA LEU A 2 5.23 7.80 -7.10
C LEU A 2 6.23 8.74 -7.80
N ALA A 3 7.46 8.27 -8.00
CA ALA A 3 8.50 9.01 -8.72
C ALA A 3 8.29 9.04 -10.24
N ALA A 4 7.58 8.05 -10.79
CA ALA A 4 7.28 7.92 -12.22
C ALA A 4 5.87 7.35 -12.41
N ASN A 5 5.34 7.43 -13.62
CA ASN A 5 4.08 6.79 -13.97
C ASN A 5 4.19 5.28 -13.74
N LEU A 6 3.17 4.70 -13.10
CA LEU A 6 3.06 3.26 -12.89
C LEU A 6 1.94 2.72 -13.78
N THR A 7 2.29 1.84 -14.71
CA THR A 7 1.30 1.01 -15.40
C THR A 7 0.93 -0.13 -14.46
N VAL A 8 -0.34 -0.17 -14.06
CA VAL A 8 -0.90 -1.22 -13.21
C VAL A 8 -1.52 -2.29 -14.11
N ALA A 9 -1.10 -3.51 -13.87
CA ALA A 9 -1.72 -4.75 -14.33
C ALA A 9 -1.82 -5.73 -13.16
N ASP A 10 -2.53 -6.83 -13.35
CA ASP A 10 -2.61 -7.90 -12.36
C ASP A 10 -1.20 -8.39 -11.96
N GLY A 11 -0.93 -8.45 -10.66
CA GLY A 11 0.37 -8.80 -10.09
C GLY A 11 1.42 -7.69 -10.13
N THR A 12 1.09 -6.47 -10.53
CA THR A 12 2.03 -5.33 -10.42
C THR A 12 2.34 -5.07 -8.96
N THR A 13 3.60 -4.83 -8.63
CA THR A 13 4.03 -4.61 -7.24
C THR A 13 4.67 -3.24 -7.02
N VAL A 14 4.57 -2.76 -5.78
CA VAL A 14 5.27 -1.58 -5.28
C VAL A 14 6.00 -1.99 -4.01
N LEU A 15 7.33 -1.89 -4.03
CA LEU A 15 8.17 -2.26 -2.90
C LEU A 15 7.92 -1.33 -1.70
N ALA A 16 8.03 -1.86 -0.49
CA ALA A 16 7.94 -1.09 0.76
C ALA A 16 8.94 0.08 0.78
N THR A 17 10.11 -0.07 0.17
CA THR A 17 11.15 0.96 0.04
C THR A 17 10.76 2.17 -0.82
N ALA A 18 9.63 2.10 -1.53
CA ALA A 18 9.05 3.25 -2.22
C ALA A 18 8.18 4.14 -1.30
N PHE A 19 7.96 3.73 -0.05
CA PHE A 19 7.15 4.43 0.94
C PHE A 19 8.03 5.10 2.00
N LEU A 20 7.44 6.09 2.67
CA LEU A 20 7.99 6.66 3.89
C LEU A 20 7.18 6.15 5.08
N ASP A 21 7.82 6.07 6.25
CA ASP A 21 7.16 5.84 7.52
C ASP A 21 6.55 7.14 8.09
N ASP A 22 5.86 7.02 9.22
CA ASP A 22 5.21 8.15 9.90
C ASP A 22 6.21 9.17 10.49
N SER A 23 7.50 8.86 10.47
CA SER A 23 8.60 9.76 10.84
C SER A 23 9.36 10.29 9.61
N GLU A 24 8.77 10.15 8.42
CA GLU A 24 9.30 10.60 7.13
C GLU A 24 10.59 9.88 6.67
N ASN A 25 10.96 8.74 7.27
CA ASN A 25 12.10 7.95 6.83
C ASN A 25 11.68 6.96 5.74
N ALA A 26 12.62 6.54 4.89
CA ALA A 26 12.38 5.46 3.93
C ALA A 26 12.01 4.17 4.66
N ALA A 27 10.85 3.60 4.35
CA ALA A 27 10.41 2.35 4.94
C ALA A 27 11.30 1.20 4.43
N THR A 28 11.63 0.25 5.31
CA THR A 28 12.36 -0.96 4.94
C THR A 28 11.46 -2.18 4.82
N ALA A 29 10.30 -2.14 5.48
CA ALA A 29 9.24 -3.13 5.41
C ALA A 29 7.88 -2.51 5.79
N PHE A 30 6.79 -3.11 5.34
CA PHE A 30 5.47 -2.84 5.91
C PHE A 30 5.31 -3.52 7.29
N PRO A 31 4.59 -2.91 8.24
CA PRO A 31 4.27 -3.54 9.51
C PRO A 31 3.52 -4.85 9.31
N VAL A 32 3.79 -5.87 10.13
CA VAL A 32 3.03 -7.12 10.12
C VAL A 32 1.76 -6.94 10.94
N VAL A 33 0.60 -7.10 10.29
CA VAL A 33 -0.71 -7.14 10.95
C VAL A 33 -1.12 -8.59 11.20
N THR A 34 -1.37 -8.96 12.46
CA THR A 34 -1.74 -10.34 12.85
C THR A 34 -3.24 -10.47 13.07
N ASN A 35 -3.86 -9.50 13.74
CA ASN A 35 -5.28 -9.43 13.98
C ASN A 35 -5.81 -8.07 13.55
N GLY A 36 -6.06 -7.91 12.25
CA GLY A 36 -6.50 -6.63 11.72
C GLY A 36 -6.55 -6.60 10.20
N TYR A 37 -6.30 -5.41 9.64
CA TYR A 37 -6.37 -5.19 8.20
C TYR A 37 -5.41 -4.10 7.73
N TYR A 38 -5.16 -4.07 6.42
CA TYR A 38 -4.52 -2.94 5.75
C TYR A 38 -5.57 -2.14 5.00
N ASN A 39 -5.51 -0.82 5.07
CA ASN A 39 -6.21 0.06 4.13
C ASN A 39 -5.21 0.66 3.16
N PHE A 40 -5.49 0.58 1.86
CA PHE A 40 -4.68 1.20 0.82
C PHE A 40 -5.46 2.33 0.16
N TYR A 41 -4.80 3.48 0.03
CA TYR A 41 -5.35 4.66 -0.60
C TYR A 41 -4.50 5.08 -1.80
N ILE A 42 -5.17 5.35 -2.92
CA ILE A 42 -4.57 5.98 -4.10
C ILE A 42 -5.17 7.37 -4.21
N ASN A 43 -4.35 8.40 -4.14
CA ASN A 43 -4.78 9.80 -4.18
C ASN A 43 -5.89 10.12 -3.15
N GLY A 44 -5.86 9.49 -1.98
CA GLY A 44 -6.88 9.64 -0.93
C GLY A 44 -8.15 8.80 -1.12
N VAL A 45 -8.29 8.07 -2.23
CA VAL A 45 -9.42 7.16 -2.46
C VAL A 45 -9.07 5.78 -1.92
N LEU A 46 -9.90 5.25 -1.02
CA LEU A 46 -9.77 3.90 -0.49
C LEU A 46 -9.94 2.87 -1.62
N GLN A 47 -8.98 1.96 -1.74
CA GLN A 47 -9.08 0.83 -2.66
C GLN A 47 -9.84 -0.30 -1.99
N VAL A 48 -10.74 -0.93 -2.73
CA VAL A 48 -11.69 -1.90 -2.19
C VAL A 48 -11.06 -3.28 -2.07
N GLY A 49 -11.22 -3.90 -0.89
CA GLY A 49 -11.01 -5.34 -0.65
C GLY A 49 -9.82 -5.96 -1.38
N ASP A 50 -10.10 -7.01 -2.16
CA ASP A 50 -9.11 -7.88 -2.82
C ASP A 50 -8.36 -7.21 -3.99
N SER A 51 -8.55 -5.92 -4.25
CA SER A 51 -7.81 -5.20 -5.31
C SER A 51 -6.32 -5.06 -5.02
N TYR A 52 -5.88 -5.36 -3.79
CA TYR A 52 -4.48 -5.42 -3.42
C TYR A 52 -4.21 -6.43 -2.30
N THR A 53 -2.96 -6.84 -2.18
CA THR A 53 -2.42 -7.55 -1.02
C THR A 53 -1.18 -6.82 -0.50
N VAL A 54 -0.87 -6.98 0.79
CA VAL A 54 0.31 -6.40 1.42
C VAL A 54 1.10 -7.52 2.10
N SER A 55 2.36 -7.65 1.72
CA SER A 55 3.37 -8.43 2.45
C SER A 55 4.31 -7.48 3.19
N THR A 56 5.30 -8.00 3.91
CA THR A 56 6.32 -7.14 4.53
C THR A 56 7.18 -6.39 3.52
N THR A 57 7.34 -6.91 2.29
CA THR A 57 8.27 -6.35 1.31
C THR A 57 7.59 -5.54 0.21
N GLU A 58 6.32 -5.81 -0.08
CA GLU A 58 5.62 -5.18 -1.20
C GLU A 58 4.10 -5.14 -1.04
N LEU A 59 3.49 -4.19 -1.73
CA LEU A 59 2.07 -4.14 -2.06
C LEU A 59 1.89 -4.67 -3.48
N THR A 60 0.94 -5.58 -3.67
CA THR A 60 0.64 -6.19 -4.96
C THR A 60 -0.78 -5.84 -5.37
N PHE A 61 -0.98 -5.34 -6.59
CA PHE A 61 -2.29 -5.11 -7.18
C PHE A 61 -2.87 -6.42 -7.72
N ASN A 62 -4.15 -6.71 -7.46
CA ASN A 62 -4.80 -7.92 -7.96
C ASN A 62 -6.05 -7.57 -8.78
N GLY A 63 -6.20 -8.18 -9.95
CA GLY A 63 -7.40 -8.09 -10.79
C GLY A 63 -7.75 -6.69 -11.28
N VAL A 64 -6.84 -5.71 -11.15
CA VAL A 64 -7.03 -4.31 -11.55
C VAL A 64 -6.00 -3.89 -12.58
N THR A 65 -6.40 -2.97 -13.45
CA THR A 65 -5.53 -2.40 -14.49
C THR A 65 -5.69 -0.88 -14.56
N GLY A 66 -4.66 -0.19 -15.03
CA GLY A 66 -4.73 1.26 -15.23
C GLY A 66 -3.38 1.92 -15.27
N THR A 67 -3.37 3.25 -15.14
CA THR A 67 -2.14 4.03 -15.01
C THR A 67 -2.28 4.97 -13.83
N ILE A 68 -1.35 4.88 -12.90
CA ILE A 68 -1.21 5.86 -11.81
C ILE A 68 -0.12 6.84 -12.25
N THR A 69 -0.47 8.12 -12.35
CA THR A 69 0.47 9.15 -12.80
C THR A 69 1.50 9.46 -11.72
N ALA A 70 2.70 9.87 -12.13
CA ALA A 70 3.75 10.35 -11.25
C ALA A 70 3.22 11.45 -10.32
N GLY A 71 3.74 11.50 -9.09
CA GLY A 71 3.29 12.42 -8.05
C GLY A 71 2.02 11.98 -7.32
N THR A 72 1.29 10.97 -7.80
CA THR A 72 0.11 10.45 -7.07
C THR A 72 0.54 9.90 -5.70
N PRO A 73 -0.10 10.34 -4.60
CA PRO A 73 0.13 9.75 -3.28
C PRO A 73 -0.41 8.33 -3.20
N LEU A 74 0.40 7.43 -2.66
CA LEU A 74 0.00 6.09 -2.24
C LEU A 74 0.20 6.02 -0.73
N VAL A 75 -0.83 5.58 0.00
CA VAL A 75 -0.77 5.46 1.46
C VAL A 75 -1.28 4.09 1.86
N VAL A 76 -0.47 3.34 2.60
CA VAL A 76 -0.86 2.07 3.23
C VAL A 76 -0.99 2.33 4.72
N LYS A 77 -2.10 1.90 5.32
CA LYS A 77 -2.31 1.93 6.77
C LYS A 77 -2.45 0.51 7.30
N ALA A 78 -1.52 0.11 8.15
CA ALA A 78 -1.61 -1.13 8.92
C ALA A 78 -2.42 -0.86 10.20
N VAL A 79 -3.52 -1.59 10.40
CA VAL A 79 -4.36 -1.46 11.59
C VAL A 79 -4.34 -2.78 12.34
N GLU A 80 -3.69 -2.79 13.50
CA GLU A 80 -3.75 -3.91 14.44
C GLU A 80 -4.89 -3.67 15.43
N LEU A 81 -5.77 -4.66 15.59
CA LEU A 81 -6.90 -4.61 16.50
C LEU A 81 -6.51 -5.25 17.83
N VAL A 82 -6.73 -4.50 18.91
CA VAL A 82 -6.60 -5.00 20.28
C VAL A 82 -7.97 -5.07 20.93
N THR A 83 -8.23 -6.17 21.63
CA THR A 83 -9.43 -6.27 22.47
C THR A 83 -9.25 -5.32 23.66
N GLN A 84 -10.22 -4.45 23.89
CA GLN A 84 -10.28 -3.60 25.07
C GLN A 84 -11.15 -4.30 26.12
N THR A 85 -10.61 -4.51 27.31
CA THR A 85 -11.30 -5.14 28.46
C THR A 85 -11.54 -4.13 29.56
#